data_AF-A0A8B8HYP8-F1
#
_entry.id   AF-A0A8B8HYP8-F1
#
_cell.length_a   1.000
_cell.length_b   1.000
_cell.length_c   1.000
_cell.angle_alpha   90.00
_cell.angle_beta   90.00
_cell.angle_gamma   90.00
#
_symmetry.space_group_name_H-M   'P 1'
#
loop_
_entity.id
_entity.type
_entity.pdbx_description
1 polymer ?
#
loop_
_entity_poly.entity_id
_entity_poly.type
_entity_poly.pdbx_seq_one_letter_code
_entity_poly.pdbx_strand_id
1 'polypeptide(L)'
;MCSIFERTIYPDPESEKAIMGSVVYCIHHKEGCQWSDELRKLKAHLNTCKHDAVLCAAQCGAMIPRVLMQDHLRYTCPRRRANCEHCGKEFSGSALEEHQGNCGHEPVYCENKCGAKVQRRHTQQHVQQHCSKRLVPCRHCGQRYTQDTVSAHGAMCSRAPVPCPQRCSAAPARDELDAHLRDHCAAGTVLCAYRDAGCRFKGTRPALERHAEESAQTHLSLVCALAARQARQLDALRGAVARLGASSSGALVWRVADWAARMADARAKDGVELVSPTFYTSQYGYKLQASLFLNGNGAGESTHMSVYIKILPGEYDALLRWPFAHTVSFTLFDQSSSPDRACNIVESFVPDPTWKNFQRPSKEPDALGFGFPRFVSHEMLKKRNFVKDDVMFLRVKVDPSKIVAV
;
A
#
# COMPACT_ATOMS: atom_id res chain seq x y z
N MET A 1 39.22 85.77 -66.15
CA MET A 1 39.32 86.81 -65.10
C MET A 1 40.08 86.20 -63.94
N CYS A 2 41.18 86.85 -63.52
CA CYS A 2 42.02 86.64 -62.33
C CYS A 2 42.29 85.19 -61.89
N SER A 3 43.47 84.61 -62.13
CA SER A 3 44.77 84.97 -61.53
C SER A 3 44.75 84.96 -59.99
N ILE A 4 45.01 83.80 -59.39
CA ILE A 4 45.74 83.72 -58.12
C ILE A 4 46.93 82.78 -58.35
N PHE A 5 48.08 83.41 -58.53
CA PHE A 5 49.45 82.94 -58.29
C PHE A 5 49.59 81.47 -57.82
N GLU A 6 49.77 80.54 -58.76
CA GLU A 6 50.59 79.36 -58.48
C GLU A 6 52.02 79.86 -58.34
N ARG A 7 52.56 79.78 -57.12
CA ARG A 7 53.97 80.10 -56.85
C ARG A 7 54.82 79.21 -57.75
N THR A 8 55.43 79.80 -58.78
CA THR A 8 56.49 79.15 -59.55
C THR A 8 57.65 78.91 -58.58
N ILE A 9 57.80 77.67 -58.12
CA ILE A 9 58.91 77.25 -57.27
C ILE A 9 60.13 77.12 -58.19
N TYR A 10 61.03 78.10 -58.14
CA TYR A 10 62.32 78.02 -58.81
C TYR A 10 63.28 77.19 -57.94
N PRO A 11 63.82 76.06 -58.42
CA PRO A 11 64.78 75.27 -57.66
C PRO A 11 66.09 76.06 -57.53
N ASP A 12 66.50 76.36 -56.30
CA ASP A 12 67.78 76.98 -55.98
C ASP A 12 68.84 75.87 -55.78
N PRO A 13 69.80 75.70 -56.71
CA PRO A 13 70.79 74.63 -56.66
C PRO A 13 71.74 74.73 -55.46
N GLU A 14 71.98 75.94 -54.92
CA GLU A 14 72.82 76.12 -53.73
C GLU A 14 72.05 75.70 -52.46
N SER A 15 70.79 76.09 -52.32
CA SER A 15 69.91 75.62 -51.24
C SER A 15 69.69 74.11 -51.27
N GLU A 16 69.49 73.50 -52.44
CA GLU A 16 69.30 72.05 -52.56
C GLU A 16 70.56 71.28 -52.11
N LYS A 17 71.75 71.78 -52.46
CA LYS A 17 73.03 71.21 -52.02
C LYS A 17 73.22 71.34 -50.50
N ALA A 18 72.84 72.47 -49.90
CA ALA A 18 72.89 72.68 -48.45
C ALA A 18 71.89 71.79 -47.69
N ILE A 19 70.67 71.63 -48.21
CA ILE A 19 69.64 70.76 -47.63
C ILE A 19 70.06 69.29 -47.71
N MET A 20 70.55 68.83 -48.87
CA MET A 20 70.96 67.43 -49.05
C MET A 20 72.23 67.03 -48.28
N GLY A 21 73.07 68.02 -47.95
CA GLY A 21 74.25 67.86 -47.08
C GLY A 21 73.97 68.07 -45.57
N SER A 22 72.73 68.41 -45.19
CA SER A 22 72.37 68.57 -43.78
C SER A 22 72.38 67.23 -43.04
N VAL A 23 72.94 67.22 -41.83
CA VAL A 23 72.96 66.03 -40.97
C VAL A 23 71.55 65.78 -40.45
N VAL A 24 71.03 64.58 -40.73
CA VAL A 24 69.71 64.14 -40.27
C VAL A 24 69.84 62.83 -39.51
N TYR A 25 68.91 62.60 -38.59
CA TYR A 25 68.77 61.36 -37.85
C TYR A 25 67.80 60.42 -38.57
N CYS A 26 67.96 59.11 -38.38
CA CYS A 26 66.96 58.14 -38.83
C CYS A 26 65.58 58.46 -38.22
N ILE A 27 64.51 58.28 -39.00
CA ILE A 27 63.13 58.44 -38.51
C ILE A 27 62.82 57.53 -37.31
N HIS A 28 63.53 56.40 -37.22
CA HIS A 28 63.42 55.40 -36.14
C HIS A 28 64.42 55.64 -34.99
N HIS A 29 64.99 56.85 -34.88
CA HIS A 29 65.94 57.18 -33.81
C HIS A 29 65.33 57.00 -32.41
N LYS A 30 64.05 57.32 -32.25
CA LYS A 30 63.31 57.08 -30.99
C LYS A 30 63.09 55.60 -30.66
N GLU A 31 63.15 54.73 -31.67
CA GLU A 31 63.00 53.27 -31.52
C GLU A 31 64.35 52.57 -31.31
N GLY A 32 65.46 53.34 -31.22
CA GLY A 32 66.80 52.82 -30.93
C GLY A 32 67.74 52.78 -32.14
N CYS A 33 67.36 53.34 -33.28
CA CYS A 33 68.29 53.47 -34.42
C CYS A 33 69.31 54.60 -34.19
N GLN A 34 70.60 54.27 -34.16
CA GLN A 34 71.68 55.24 -33.90
C GLN A 34 72.26 55.90 -35.16
N TRP A 35 71.62 55.75 -36.33
CA TRP A 35 72.15 56.30 -37.58
C TRP A 35 71.88 57.79 -37.71
N SER A 36 72.93 58.53 -38.07
CA SER A 36 72.88 59.96 -38.44
C SER A 36 73.97 60.27 -39.46
N ASP A 37 73.61 60.88 -40.59
CA ASP A 37 74.52 61.29 -41.67
C ASP A 37 73.79 62.33 -42.54
N GLU A 38 74.37 62.72 -43.68
CA GLU A 38 73.78 63.62 -44.66
C GLU A 38 72.46 63.08 -45.24
N LEU A 39 71.47 63.97 -45.43
CA LEU A 39 70.14 63.65 -45.95
C LEU A 39 70.17 62.83 -47.26
N ARG A 40 71.12 63.09 -48.16
CA ARG A 40 71.28 62.31 -49.41
C ARG A 40 71.52 60.80 -49.18
N LYS A 41 72.07 60.40 -48.04
CA LYS A 41 72.34 58.99 -47.69
C LYS A 41 71.20 58.32 -46.91
N LEU A 42 70.21 59.08 -46.44
CA LEU A 42 69.09 58.57 -45.63
C LEU A 42 68.31 57.46 -46.35
N LYS A 43 68.05 57.61 -47.65
CA LYS A 43 67.32 56.61 -48.45
C LYS A 43 68.07 55.27 -48.52
N ALA A 44 69.40 55.30 -48.61
CA ALA A 44 70.22 54.09 -48.60
C ALA A 44 70.22 53.42 -47.22
N HIS A 45 70.25 54.22 -46.15
CA HIS A 45 70.12 53.72 -44.79
C HIS A 45 68.75 53.06 -44.52
N LEU A 46 67.63 53.70 -44.89
CA LEU A 46 66.29 53.14 -44.66
C LEU A 46 66.11 51.74 -45.25
N ASN A 47 66.67 51.48 -46.44
CA ASN A 47 66.67 50.15 -47.05
C ASN A 47 67.41 49.07 -46.23
N THR A 48 68.32 49.46 -45.33
CA THR A 48 69.10 48.56 -44.46
C THR A 48 68.83 48.77 -42.96
N CYS A 49 67.92 49.67 -42.61
CA CYS A 49 67.62 50.01 -41.22
C CYS A 49 66.91 48.84 -40.54
N LYS A 50 67.45 48.39 -39.40
CA LYS A 50 66.93 47.25 -38.63
C LYS A 50 65.53 47.48 -38.04
N HIS A 51 65.16 48.73 -37.81
CA HIS A 51 63.86 49.10 -37.25
C HIS A 51 62.82 49.39 -38.34
N ASP A 52 63.25 49.56 -39.59
CA ASP A 52 62.33 49.83 -40.68
C ASP A 52 61.44 48.61 -40.96
N ALA A 53 60.15 48.88 -41.12
CA ALA A 53 59.13 47.85 -41.29
C ALA A 53 59.10 47.38 -42.75
N VAL A 54 59.17 46.07 -42.94
CA VAL A 54 59.07 45.44 -44.26
C VAL A 54 57.95 44.41 -44.28
N LEU A 55 57.47 44.10 -45.48
CA LEU A 55 56.49 43.03 -45.66
C LEU A 55 57.04 41.71 -45.10
N CYS A 56 56.20 40.99 -44.37
CA CYS A 56 56.54 39.68 -43.83
C CYS A 56 57.05 38.74 -44.93
N ALA A 57 58.20 38.11 -44.67
CA ALA A 57 58.83 37.17 -45.62
C ALA A 57 57.95 35.95 -45.94
N ALA A 58 57.04 35.57 -45.03
CA ALA A 58 56.06 34.50 -45.24
C ALA A 58 54.76 34.97 -45.91
N GLN A 59 54.73 36.22 -46.42
CA GLN A 59 53.62 36.82 -47.17
C GLN A 59 52.28 36.77 -46.42
N CYS A 60 52.31 36.97 -45.10
CA CYS A 60 51.08 37.07 -44.29
C CYS A 60 50.36 38.42 -44.43
N GLY A 61 50.98 39.38 -45.14
CA GLY A 61 50.43 40.74 -45.36
C GLY A 61 50.80 41.76 -44.29
N ALA A 62 51.40 41.36 -43.17
CA ALA A 62 51.80 42.27 -42.10
C ALA A 62 53.14 42.99 -42.39
N MET A 63 53.23 44.26 -41.97
CA MET A 63 54.47 45.05 -41.96
C MET A 63 55.19 44.86 -40.62
N ILE A 64 56.40 44.31 -40.64
CA ILE A 64 57.14 43.92 -39.44
C ILE A 64 58.53 44.57 -39.46
N PRO A 65 58.96 45.24 -38.37
CA PRO A 65 60.34 45.72 -38.23
C PRO A 65 61.34 44.59 -38.46
N ARG A 66 62.41 44.82 -39.24
CA ARG A 66 63.39 43.76 -39.57
C ARG A 66 63.95 43.05 -38.34
N VAL A 67 64.13 43.78 -37.23
CA VAL A 67 64.59 43.25 -35.94
C VAL A 67 63.61 42.23 -35.32
N LEU A 68 62.30 42.40 -35.51
CA LEU A 68 61.25 41.51 -34.98
C LEU A 68 60.81 40.43 -35.98
N MET A 69 61.36 40.42 -37.20
CA MET A 69 60.94 39.49 -38.25
C MET A 69 61.13 38.02 -37.84
N GLN A 70 62.23 37.70 -37.15
CA GLN A 70 62.46 36.32 -36.67
C GLN A 70 61.42 35.88 -35.65
N ASP A 71 61.10 36.73 -34.66
CA ASP A 71 60.12 36.41 -33.63
C ASP A 71 58.71 36.30 -34.20
N HIS A 72 58.34 37.21 -35.12
CA HIS A 72 57.09 37.12 -35.85
C HIS A 72 56.97 35.78 -36.59
N LEU A 73 57.97 35.38 -37.37
CA LEU A 73 57.96 34.11 -38.11
C LEU A 73 57.92 32.88 -37.19
N ARG A 74 58.48 32.99 -35.97
CA ARG A 74 58.55 31.88 -35.02
C ARG A 74 57.28 31.72 -34.19
N TYR A 75 56.65 32.81 -33.75
CA TYR A 75 55.61 32.75 -32.71
C TYR A 75 54.27 33.38 -33.08
N THR A 76 54.21 34.33 -34.02
CA THR A 76 53.01 35.17 -34.20
C THR A 76 52.44 35.13 -35.62
N CYS A 77 53.25 34.77 -36.62
CA CYS A 77 52.84 34.77 -38.02
C CYS A 77 51.75 33.71 -38.26
N PRO A 78 50.57 34.08 -38.79
CA PRO A 78 49.52 33.11 -39.12
C PRO A 78 49.94 32.11 -40.20
N ARG A 79 50.91 32.49 -41.04
CA ARG A 79 51.52 31.67 -42.10
C ARG A 79 52.82 30.99 -41.66
N ARG A 80 53.17 31.02 -40.36
CA ARG A 80 54.34 30.27 -39.86
C ARG A 80 54.17 28.79 -40.13
N ARG A 81 55.26 28.09 -40.41
CA ARG A 81 55.28 26.63 -40.49
C ARG A 81 55.63 26.10 -39.11
N ALA A 82 54.73 25.34 -38.51
CA ALA A 82 54.93 24.73 -37.21
C ALA A 82 54.40 23.29 -37.21
N ASN A 83 55.09 22.40 -36.52
CA ASN A 83 54.70 21.00 -36.42
C ASN A 83 53.84 20.79 -35.17
N CYS A 84 52.81 19.95 -35.29
CA CYS A 84 52.09 19.47 -34.11
C CYS A 84 53.01 18.58 -33.25
N GLU A 85 53.08 18.85 -31.95
CA GLU A 85 53.92 18.10 -31.00
C GLU A 85 53.51 16.62 -30.87
N HIS A 86 52.27 16.27 -31.22
CA HIS A 86 51.74 14.90 -31.09
C HIS A 86 51.80 14.10 -32.39
N CYS A 87 51.50 14.70 -33.54
CA CYS A 87 51.45 13.99 -34.82
C CYS A 87 52.61 14.32 -35.77
N GLY A 88 53.44 15.31 -35.45
CA GLY A 88 54.60 15.73 -36.25
C GLY A 88 54.29 16.39 -37.59
N LYS A 89 53.01 16.43 -38.02
CA LYS A 89 52.61 17.06 -39.27
C LYS A 89 52.82 18.57 -39.23
N GLU A 90 53.28 19.13 -40.34
CA GLU A 90 53.48 20.56 -40.54
C GLU A 90 52.14 21.24 -40.86
N PHE A 91 51.86 22.35 -40.17
CA PHE A 91 50.67 23.18 -40.35
C PHE A 91 51.07 24.65 -40.50
N SER A 92 50.19 25.46 -41.08
CA SER A 92 50.26 26.91 -40.89
C SER A 92 49.92 27.27 -39.44
N GLY A 93 50.38 28.42 -38.94
CA GLY A 93 50.05 28.90 -37.60
C GLY A 93 48.55 28.84 -37.28
N SER A 94 47.70 29.33 -38.19
CA SER A 94 46.25 29.29 -38.05
C SER A 94 45.66 27.87 -38.03
N ALA A 95 46.15 26.97 -38.89
CA ALA A 95 45.68 25.59 -38.96
C ALA A 95 46.14 24.77 -37.75
N LEU A 96 47.30 25.10 -37.17
CA LEU A 96 47.79 24.47 -35.95
C LEU A 96 46.92 24.80 -34.74
N GLU A 97 46.45 26.04 -34.63
CA GLU A 97 45.53 26.48 -33.57
C GLU A 97 44.19 25.72 -33.62
N GLU A 98 43.63 25.50 -34.81
CA GLU A 98 42.41 24.70 -34.99
C GLU A 98 42.65 23.18 -34.76
N HIS A 99 43.85 22.71 -35.09
CA HIS A 99 44.25 21.31 -34.87
C HIS A 99 44.50 20.99 -33.38
N GLN A 100 44.93 21.97 -32.58
CA GLN A 100 45.13 21.81 -31.15
C GLN A 100 43.82 21.38 -30.46
N GLY A 101 43.89 20.34 -29.64
CA GLY A 101 42.71 19.75 -29.00
C GLY A 101 41.84 18.85 -29.90
N ASN A 102 42.17 18.70 -31.19
CA ASN A 102 41.53 17.77 -32.13
C ASN A 102 42.49 16.72 -32.70
N CYS A 103 43.76 16.78 -32.32
CA CYS A 103 44.78 15.89 -32.84
C CYS A 103 44.47 14.42 -32.48
N GLY A 104 44.35 13.56 -33.49
CA GLY A 104 44.11 12.13 -33.29
C GLY A 104 45.21 11.40 -32.51
N HIS A 105 46.44 11.95 -32.47
CA HIS A 105 47.59 11.38 -31.75
C HIS A 105 47.74 11.92 -30.33
N GLU A 106 47.00 12.97 -29.96
CA GLU A 106 46.98 13.52 -28.61
C GLU A 106 46.51 12.42 -27.63
N PRO A 107 47.29 12.13 -26.57
CA PRO A 107 46.87 11.20 -25.53
C PRO A 107 45.77 11.80 -24.66
N VAL A 108 44.57 11.23 -24.73
CA VAL A 108 43.42 11.61 -23.91
C VAL A 108 43.13 10.54 -22.87
N TYR A 109 42.53 10.95 -21.75
CA TYR A 109 42.05 9.99 -20.75
C TYR A 109 40.80 9.28 -21.25
N CYS A 110 40.69 8.00 -20.94
CA CYS A 110 39.49 7.22 -21.24
C CYS A 110 38.24 7.78 -20.53
N GLU A 111 37.15 7.93 -21.27
CA GLU A 111 35.85 8.45 -20.79
C GLU A 111 35.26 7.62 -19.65
N ASN A 112 35.52 6.30 -19.65
CA ASN A 112 35.07 5.39 -18.59
C ASN A 112 35.92 5.49 -17.29
N LYS A 113 36.81 6.48 -17.19
CA LYS A 113 37.67 6.73 -16.01
C LYS A 113 38.43 5.48 -15.55
N CYS A 114 38.94 4.69 -16.51
CA CYS A 114 39.76 3.51 -16.23
C CYS A 114 41.21 3.85 -15.84
N GLY A 115 41.62 5.11 -16.00
CA GLY A 115 42.98 5.59 -15.69
C GLY A 115 43.96 5.51 -16.86
N ALA A 116 43.61 4.84 -17.98
CA ALA A 116 44.46 4.76 -19.16
C ALA A 116 44.47 6.07 -19.97
N LYS A 117 45.65 6.46 -20.46
CA LYS A 117 45.83 7.47 -21.51
C LYS A 117 45.96 6.78 -22.86
N VAL A 118 45.11 7.14 -23.81
CA VAL A 118 45.04 6.52 -25.14
C VAL A 118 45.05 7.61 -26.19
N GLN A 119 45.68 7.36 -27.35
CA GLN A 119 45.59 8.29 -28.48
C GLN A 119 44.12 8.48 -28.86
N ARG A 120 43.70 9.73 -29.07
CA ARG A 120 42.31 10.09 -29.38
C ARG A 120 41.68 9.20 -30.46
N ARG A 121 42.42 8.87 -31.52
CA ARG A 121 41.97 7.98 -32.61
C ARG A 121 41.64 6.53 -32.20
N HIS A 122 42.25 6.02 -31.13
CA HIS A 122 42.06 4.65 -30.65
C HIS A 122 41.15 4.57 -29.42
N THR A 123 40.59 5.69 -28.96
CA THR A 123 39.72 5.74 -27.77
C THR A 123 38.51 4.83 -27.91
N GLN A 124 37.87 4.82 -29.08
CA GLN A 124 36.71 3.95 -29.34
C GLN A 124 37.07 2.47 -29.29
N GLN A 125 38.17 2.08 -29.94
CA GLN A 125 38.66 0.69 -29.89
C GLN A 125 39.03 0.28 -28.46
N HIS A 126 39.69 1.16 -27.70
CA HIS A 126 39.99 0.92 -26.29
C HIS A 126 38.71 0.69 -25.48
N VAL A 127 37.72 1.59 -25.57
CA VAL A 127 36.46 1.48 -24.81
C VAL A 127 35.71 0.18 -25.12
N GLN A 128 35.74 -0.27 -26.38
CA GLN A 128 35.03 -1.48 -26.79
C GLN A 128 35.78 -2.78 -26.43
N GLN A 129 37.10 -2.82 -26.61
CA GLN A 129 37.86 -4.09 -26.57
C GLN A 129 38.81 -4.22 -25.38
N HIS A 130 39.43 -3.13 -24.93
CA HIS A 130 40.55 -3.18 -23.98
C HIS A 130 40.28 -2.52 -22.62
N CYS A 131 39.23 -1.72 -22.50
CA CYS A 131 38.93 -0.99 -21.29
C CYS A 131 38.43 -1.94 -20.19
N SER A 132 39.13 -1.98 -19.05
CA SER A 132 38.74 -2.73 -17.85
C SER A 132 37.41 -2.25 -17.25
N LYS A 133 37.03 -1.00 -17.55
CA LYS A 133 35.74 -0.40 -17.17
C LYS A 133 34.75 -0.31 -18.34
N ARG A 134 34.91 -1.12 -19.40
CA ARG A 134 33.91 -1.19 -20.48
C ARG A 134 32.58 -1.70 -19.94
N LEU A 135 31.48 -1.19 -20.47
CA LEU A 135 30.15 -1.62 -20.08
C LEU A 135 29.73 -2.86 -20.86
N VAL A 136 29.54 -3.97 -20.15
CA VAL A 136 29.05 -5.25 -20.69
C VAL A 136 27.69 -5.61 -20.11
N PRO A 137 26.77 -6.18 -20.92
CA PRO A 137 25.47 -6.62 -20.43
C PRO A 137 25.60 -7.89 -19.57
N CYS A 138 24.85 -7.94 -18.47
CA CYS A 138 24.71 -9.15 -17.67
C CYS A 138 23.98 -10.23 -18.48
N ARG A 139 24.52 -11.46 -18.51
CA ARG A 139 23.90 -12.62 -19.18
C ARG A 139 22.53 -13.04 -18.63
N HIS A 140 22.16 -12.57 -17.43
CA HIS A 140 20.92 -12.94 -16.75
C HIS A 140 19.85 -11.84 -16.81
N CYS A 141 20.20 -10.59 -16.52
CA CYS A 141 19.25 -9.47 -16.50
C CYS A 141 19.36 -8.49 -17.67
N GLY A 142 20.40 -8.60 -18.52
CA GLY A 142 20.64 -7.70 -19.65
C GLY A 142 21.15 -6.29 -19.28
N GLN A 143 21.09 -5.90 -18.00
CA GLN A 143 21.59 -4.61 -17.53
C GLN A 143 23.11 -4.48 -17.72
N ARG A 144 23.59 -3.27 -18.00
CA ARG A 144 25.00 -3.01 -18.33
C ARG A 144 25.80 -2.66 -17.07
N TYR A 145 26.91 -3.35 -16.86
CA TYR A 145 27.83 -3.15 -15.75
C TYR A 145 29.26 -3.02 -16.27
N THR A 146 30.17 -2.46 -15.49
CA THR A 146 31.59 -2.46 -15.85
C THR A 146 32.15 -3.88 -15.84
N GLN A 147 33.09 -4.16 -16.74
CA GLN A 147 33.67 -5.50 -16.93
C GLN A 147 34.29 -6.10 -15.65
N ASP A 148 34.80 -5.26 -14.75
CA ASP A 148 35.32 -5.65 -13.44
C ASP A 148 34.22 -6.04 -12.43
N THR A 149 33.03 -5.42 -12.48
CA THR A 149 31.94 -5.68 -11.51
C THR A 149 30.88 -6.68 -12.00
N VAL A 150 30.78 -6.92 -13.31
CA VAL A 150 29.70 -7.76 -13.87
C VAL A 150 29.70 -9.19 -13.32
N SER A 151 30.87 -9.73 -12.98
CA SER A 151 30.99 -11.07 -12.38
C SER A 151 30.40 -11.11 -10.97
N ALA A 152 30.73 -10.11 -10.14
CA ALA A 152 30.18 -9.96 -8.79
C ALA A 152 28.67 -9.75 -8.82
N HIS A 153 28.17 -8.91 -9.74
CA HIS A 153 26.73 -8.77 -9.97
C HIS A 153 26.08 -10.10 -10.37
N GLY A 154 26.70 -10.85 -11.29
CA GLY A 154 26.16 -12.13 -11.77
C GLY A 154 25.89 -13.16 -10.67
N ALA A 155 26.72 -13.19 -9.62
CA ALA A 155 26.53 -14.07 -8.47
C ALA A 155 25.29 -13.72 -7.62
N MET A 156 24.90 -12.44 -7.60
CA MET A 156 23.77 -11.92 -6.82
C MET A 156 22.59 -11.43 -7.68
N CYS A 157 22.65 -11.67 -8.99
CA CYS A 157 21.63 -11.20 -9.92
C CYS A 157 20.28 -11.87 -9.62
N SER A 158 19.21 -11.08 -9.53
CA SER A 158 17.86 -11.60 -9.27
C SER A 158 17.37 -12.56 -10.35
N ARG A 159 17.83 -12.38 -11.59
CA ARG A 159 17.47 -13.24 -12.72
C ARG A 159 18.45 -14.40 -12.94
N ALA A 160 19.48 -14.55 -12.10
CA ALA A 160 20.35 -15.70 -12.19
C ALA A 160 19.58 -16.97 -11.81
N PRO A 161 19.63 -18.04 -12.63
CA PRO A 161 19.03 -19.32 -12.27
C PRO A 161 19.64 -19.87 -10.99
N VAL A 162 18.80 -20.35 -10.08
CA VAL A 162 19.22 -20.97 -8.82
C VAL A 162 18.69 -22.39 -8.73
N PRO A 163 19.47 -23.32 -8.13
CA PRO A 163 18.97 -24.68 -7.91
C PRO A 163 17.80 -24.65 -6.93
N CYS A 164 16.74 -25.41 -7.25
CA CYS A 164 15.59 -25.53 -6.36
C CYS A 164 16.00 -26.20 -5.03
N PRO A 165 15.66 -25.63 -3.85
CA PRO A 165 15.92 -26.25 -2.55
C PRO A 165 15.28 -27.63 -2.37
N GLN A 166 14.15 -27.87 -3.06
CA GLN A 166 13.46 -29.17 -3.08
C GLN A 166 14.06 -30.14 -4.12
N ARG A 167 15.19 -29.78 -4.75
CA ARG A 167 15.96 -30.59 -5.69
C ARG A 167 15.15 -31.11 -6.89
N CYS A 168 14.17 -30.33 -7.35
CA CYS A 168 13.54 -30.60 -8.63
C CYS A 168 14.48 -30.29 -9.81
N SER A 169 14.16 -30.79 -11.00
CA SER A 169 14.97 -30.58 -12.22
C SER A 169 14.98 -29.14 -12.76
N ALA A 170 14.04 -28.28 -12.32
CA ALA A 170 13.95 -26.90 -12.76
C ALA A 170 14.98 -25.99 -12.07
N ALA A 171 15.48 -25.00 -12.81
CA ALA A 171 16.33 -23.92 -12.32
C ALA A 171 15.64 -22.56 -12.51
N PRO A 172 14.68 -22.20 -11.64
CA PRO A 172 13.97 -20.92 -11.74
C PRO A 172 14.94 -19.74 -11.50
N ALA A 173 14.56 -18.56 -11.98
CA ALA A 173 15.24 -17.32 -11.61
C ALA A 173 15.14 -17.09 -10.09
N ARG A 174 16.13 -16.42 -9.49
CA ARG A 174 16.19 -16.20 -8.04
C ARG A 174 14.98 -15.41 -7.51
N ASP A 175 14.48 -14.44 -8.26
CA ASP A 175 13.25 -13.69 -7.91
C ASP A 175 11.97 -14.50 -8.09
N GLU A 176 11.95 -15.48 -9.00
CA GLU A 176 10.83 -16.38 -9.24
C GLU A 176 10.83 -17.63 -8.34
N LEU A 177 11.89 -17.86 -7.55
CA LEU A 177 12.05 -19.08 -6.75
C LEU A 177 10.89 -19.32 -5.78
N ASP A 178 10.41 -18.28 -5.11
CA ASP A 178 9.30 -18.41 -4.16
C ASP A 178 7.99 -18.79 -4.85
N ALA A 179 7.71 -18.19 -6.02
CA ALA A 179 6.56 -18.56 -6.85
C ALA A 179 6.69 -19.99 -7.37
N HIS A 180 7.88 -20.38 -7.82
CA HIS A 180 8.15 -21.77 -8.20
C HIS A 180 7.88 -22.73 -7.03
N LEU A 181 8.41 -22.47 -5.84
CA LEU A 181 8.23 -23.33 -4.67
C LEU A 181 6.76 -23.46 -4.25
N ARG A 182 6.00 -22.38 -4.32
CA ARG A 182 4.56 -22.40 -4.00
C ARG A 182 3.76 -23.13 -5.06
N ASP A 183 3.95 -22.80 -6.34
CA ASP A 183 2.93 -23.05 -7.37
C ASP A 183 3.35 -24.09 -8.41
N HIS A 184 4.66 -24.25 -8.67
CA HIS A 184 5.15 -25.02 -9.82
C HIS A 184 6.16 -26.13 -9.47
N CYS A 185 6.62 -26.21 -8.21
CA CYS A 185 7.63 -27.18 -7.81
C CYS A 185 7.04 -28.59 -7.74
N ALA A 186 7.44 -29.46 -8.67
CA ALA A 186 7.02 -30.86 -8.71
C ALA A 186 7.49 -31.68 -7.48
N ALA A 187 8.61 -31.28 -6.88
CA ALA A 187 9.16 -31.91 -5.68
C ALA A 187 8.58 -31.31 -4.37
N GLY A 188 7.79 -30.23 -4.48
CA GLY A 188 7.15 -29.59 -3.33
C GLY A 188 6.16 -30.54 -2.66
N THR A 189 6.26 -30.66 -1.34
CA THR A 189 5.27 -31.41 -0.55
C THR A 189 4.06 -30.53 -0.28
N VAL A 190 2.90 -30.94 -0.77
CA VAL A 190 1.61 -30.29 -0.58
C VAL A 190 0.75 -31.11 0.37
N LEU A 191 -0.01 -30.43 1.22
CA LEU A 191 -0.95 -31.04 2.16
C LEU A 191 -2.33 -31.19 1.50
N CYS A 192 -3.06 -32.25 1.85
CA CYS A 192 -4.43 -32.42 1.39
C CYS A 192 -5.36 -31.32 1.90
N ALA A 193 -6.27 -30.82 1.05
CA ALA A 193 -7.26 -29.80 1.39
C ALA A 193 -8.20 -30.24 2.54
N TYR A 194 -8.44 -31.55 2.68
CA TYR A 194 -9.26 -32.11 3.75
C TYR A 194 -8.51 -32.32 5.07
N ARG A 195 -7.34 -31.69 5.25
CA ARG A 195 -6.54 -31.80 6.49
C ARG A 195 -7.33 -31.40 7.73
N ASP A 196 -8.07 -30.30 7.65
CA ASP A 196 -8.85 -29.79 8.79
C ASP A 196 -10.08 -30.67 9.10
N ALA A 197 -10.54 -31.43 8.11
CA ALA A 197 -11.53 -32.49 8.31
C ALA A 197 -10.92 -33.78 8.91
N GLY A 198 -9.58 -33.93 8.87
CA GLY A 198 -8.84 -35.03 9.49
C GLY A 198 -7.92 -35.81 8.55
N CYS A 199 -7.82 -35.45 7.27
CA CYS A 199 -6.94 -36.13 6.33
C CYS A 199 -5.46 -35.86 6.68
N ARG A 200 -4.63 -36.91 6.67
CA ARG A 200 -3.20 -36.82 7.01
C ARG A 200 -2.26 -36.89 5.81
N PHE A 201 -2.81 -36.91 4.60
CA PHE A 201 -2.01 -37.04 3.40
C PHE A 201 -1.15 -35.80 3.15
N LYS A 202 0.12 -36.06 2.81
CA LYS A 202 1.10 -35.09 2.34
C LYS A 202 1.97 -35.76 1.28
N GLY A 203 2.23 -35.08 0.17
CA GLY A 203 2.99 -35.66 -0.94
C GLY A 203 3.25 -34.65 -2.05
N THR A 204 3.82 -35.10 -3.15
CA THR A 204 3.99 -34.26 -4.35
C THR A 204 2.63 -33.92 -4.98
N ARG A 205 2.57 -32.88 -5.81
CA ARG A 205 1.33 -32.48 -6.51
C ARG A 205 0.69 -33.64 -7.30
N PRO A 206 1.42 -34.43 -8.12
CA PRO A 206 0.82 -35.57 -8.82
C PRO A 206 0.33 -36.67 -7.87
N ALA A 207 1.03 -36.90 -6.76
CA ALA A 207 0.59 -37.86 -5.75
C ALA A 207 -0.67 -37.37 -5.02
N LEU A 208 -0.81 -36.06 -4.82
CA LEU A 208 -2.00 -35.43 -4.24
C LEU A 208 -3.22 -35.53 -5.16
N GLU A 209 -3.04 -35.31 -6.46
CA GLU A 209 -4.11 -35.46 -7.46
C GLU A 209 -4.66 -36.89 -7.46
N ARG A 210 -3.77 -37.89 -7.56
CA ARG A 210 -4.17 -39.30 -7.45
C ARG A 210 -4.83 -39.62 -6.10
N HIS A 211 -4.26 -39.13 -4.99
CA HIS A 211 -4.86 -39.32 -3.66
C HIS A 211 -6.28 -38.73 -3.58
N ALA A 212 -6.51 -37.55 -4.15
CA ALA A 212 -7.80 -36.88 -4.14
C ALA A 212 -8.87 -37.70 -4.88
N GLU A 213 -8.50 -38.30 -6.02
CA GLU A 213 -9.39 -39.18 -6.79
C GLU A 213 -9.68 -40.49 -6.05
N GLU A 214 -8.65 -41.17 -5.54
CA GLU A 214 -8.79 -42.46 -4.86
C GLU A 214 -9.46 -42.36 -3.48
N SER A 215 -9.32 -41.22 -2.79
CA SER A 215 -9.79 -41.04 -1.41
C SER A 215 -11.07 -40.23 -1.30
N ALA A 216 -11.78 -39.97 -2.41
CA ALA A 216 -12.98 -39.13 -2.43
C ALA A 216 -14.06 -39.60 -1.42
N GLN A 217 -14.29 -40.90 -1.30
CA GLN A 217 -15.29 -41.47 -0.38
C GLN A 217 -14.88 -41.31 1.10
N THR A 218 -13.58 -41.43 1.38
CA THR A 218 -13.00 -41.17 2.70
C THR A 218 -13.10 -39.69 3.05
N HIS A 219 -12.77 -38.80 2.12
CA HIS A 219 -12.89 -37.34 2.30
C HIS A 219 -14.35 -36.94 2.56
N LEU A 220 -15.31 -37.49 1.81
CA LEU A 220 -16.74 -37.25 2.05
C LEU A 220 -17.16 -37.69 3.46
N SER A 221 -16.70 -38.86 3.90
CA SER A 221 -16.97 -39.36 5.26
C SER A 221 -16.39 -38.44 6.35
N LEU A 222 -15.18 -37.92 6.15
CA LEU A 222 -14.55 -36.95 7.05
C LEU A 222 -15.34 -35.63 7.11
N VAL A 223 -15.79 -35.12 5.97
CA VAL A 223 -16.60 -33.90 5.90
C VAL A 223 -17.95 -34.10 6.59
N CYS A 224 -18.64 -35.22 6.36
CA CYS A 224 -19.88 -35.55 7.05
C CYS A 224 -19.69 -35.65 8.57
N ALA A 225 -18.60 -36.28 9.03
CA ALA A 225 -18.28 -36.38 10.45
C ALA A 225 -17.95 -35.01 11.07
N LEU A 226 -17.23 -34.15 10.36
CA LEU A 226 -16.95 -32.77 10.77
C LEU A 226 -18.24 -31.95 10.87
N ALA A 227 -19.11 -32.02 9.86
CA ALA A 227 -20.39 -31.31 9.84
C ALA A 227 -21.30 -31.76 11.01
N ALA A 228 -21.40 -33.07 11.26
CA ALA A 228 -22.16 -33.59 12.39
C ALA A 228 -21.59 -33.13 13.75
N ARG A 229 -20.27 -33.05 13.88
CA ARG A 229 -19.62 -32.53 15.09
C ARG A 229 -19.90 -31.04 15.27
N GLN A 230 -19.80 -30.24 14.20
CA GLN A 230 -20.09 -28.82 14.23
C GLN A 230 -21.56 -28.55 14.57
N ALA A 231 -22.50 -29.32 14.03
CA ALA A 231 -23.92 -29.23 14.38
C ALA A 231 -24.15 -29.45 15.89
N ARG A 232 -23.57 -30.51 16.47
CA ARG A 232 -23.64 -30.76 17.92
C ARG A 232 -23.04 -29.62 18.75
N GLN A 233 -21.92 -29.03 18.30
CA GLN A 233 -21.31 -27.89 18.98
C GLN A 233 -22.19 -26.64 18.90
N LEU A 234 -22.82 -26.38 17.76
CA LEU A 234 -23.75 -25.26 17.60
C LEU A 234 -24.98 -25.42 18.50
N ASP A 235 -25.54 -26.63 18.59
CA ASP A 235 -26.68 -26.90 19.48
C ASP A 235 -26.28 -26.77 20.96
N ALA A 236 -25.09 -27.24 21.33
CA ALA A 236 -24.56 -27.05 22.68
C ALA A 236 -24.35 -25.57 23.02
N LEU A 237 -23.81 -24.79 22.08
CA LEU A 237 -23.61 -23.34 22.24
C LEU A 237 -24.95 -22.60 22.32
N ARG A 238 -25.92 -22.93 21.48
CA ARG A 238 -27.30 -22.38 21.57
C ARG A 238 -27.91 -22.67 22.93
N GLY A 239 -27.75 -23.90 23.44
CA GLY A 239 -28.17 -24.26 24.80
C GLY A 239 -27.46 -23.44 25.88
N ALA A 240 -26.16 -23.21 25.75
CA ALA A 240 -25.40 -22.38 26.69
C ALA A 240 -25.84 -20.91 26.66
N VAL A 241 -26.03 -20.34 25.48
CA VAL A 241 -26.54 -18.97 25.30
C VAL A 241 -27.95 -18.83 25.88
N ALA A 242 -28.83 -19.81 25.64
CA ALA A 242 -30.17 -19.83 26.23
C ALA A 242 -30.14 -19.85 27.77
N ARG A 243 -29.20 -20.60 28.38
CA ARG A 243 -29.00 -20.59 29.84
C ARG A 243 -28.50 -19.22 30.34
N LEU A 244 -27.59 -18.57 29.63
CA LEU A 244 -27.08 -17.24 30.00
C LEU A 244 -28.16 -16.15 29.87
N GLY A 245 -29.07 -16.28 28.91
CA GLY A 245 -30.18 -15.34 28.69
C GLY A 245 -31.36 -15.51 29.65
N ALA A 246 -31.43 -16.62 30.40
CA ALA A 246 -32.53 -16.88 31.33
C ALA A 246 -32.35 -16.04 32.61
N SER A 247 -33.32 -15.17 32.92
CA SER A 247 -33.34 -14.46 34.19
C SER A 247 -33.47 -15.45 35.35
N SER A 248 -32.58 -15.35 36.34
CA SER A 248 -32.61 -16.15 37.57
C SER A 248 -33.03 -15.32 38.80
N SER A 249 -33.61 -14.14 38.56
CA SER A 249 -34.04 -13.22 39.63
C SER A 249 -35.43 -13.53 40.18
N GLY A 250 -36.12 -14.53 39.63
CA GLY A 250 -37.56 -14.75 39.88
C GLY A 250 -38.48 -13.75 39.21
N ALA A 251 -37.94 -12.81 38.43
CA ALA A 251 -38.71 -11.89 37.61
C ALA A 251 -38.32 -11.98 36.12
N LEU A 252 -39.33 -11.98 35.26
CA LEU A 252 -39.22 -11.82 33.82
C LEU A 252 -39.98 -10.56 33.41
N VAL A 253 -39.33 -9.66 32.68
CA VAL A 253 -40.01 -8.58 31.94
C VAL A 253 -40.01 -8.96 30.47
N TRP A 254 -41.18 -9.31 29.94
CA TRP A 254 -41.37 -9.76 28.58
C TRP A 254 -41.84 -8.60 27.69
N ARG A 255 -40.99 -8.25 26.72
CA ARG A 255 -41.31 -7.30 25.64
C ARG A 255 -42.01 -8.04 24.50
N VAL A 256 -43.28 -7.70 24.25
CA VAL A 256 -44.07 -8.20 23.13
C VAL A 256 -44.14 -7.12 22.07
N ALA A 257 -43.34 -7.25 21.02
CA ALA A 257 -43.31 -6.33 19.88
C ALA A 257 -44.20 -6.83 18.73
N ASP A 258 -44.39 -5.97 17.73
CA ASP A 258 -45.24 -6.22 16.56
C ASP A 258 -46.69 -6.51 16.98
N TRP A 259 -47.18 -5.76 17.97
CA TRP A 259 -48.45 -6.04 18.65
C TRP A 259 -49.62 -6.08 17.67
N ALA A 260 -49.71 -5.11 16.75
CA ALA A 260 -50.80 -5.02 15.79
C ALA A 260 -50.86 -6.26 14.88
N ALA A 261 -49.71 -6.71 14.38
CA ALA A 261 -49.62 -7.90 13.54
C ALA A 261 -49.98 -9.17 14.32
N ARG A 262 -49.46 -9.33 15.55
CA ARG A 262 -49.76 -10.49 16.42
C ARG A 262 -51.23 -10.51 16.86
N MET A 263 -51.84 -9.36 17.12
CA MET A 263 -53.25 -9.24 17.45
C MET A 263 -54.14 -9.59 16.25
N ALA A 264 -53.75 -9.17 15.04
CA ALA A 264 -54.45 -9.56 13.81
C ALA A 264 -54.39 -11.08 13.59
N ASP A 265 -53.22 -11.69 13.76
CA ASP A 265 -53.05 -13.15 13.65
C ASP A 265 -53.89 -13.89 14.70
N ALA A 266 -53.89 -13.43 15.95
CA ALA A 266 -54.67 -14.01 17.04
C ALA A 266 -56.19 -13.86 16.87
N ARG A 267 -56.66 -12.95 16.02
CA ARG A 267 -58.08 -12.83 15.64
C ARG A 267 -58.45 -13.68 14.42
N ALA A 268 -57.48 -13.96 13.57
CA ALA A 268 -57.68 -14.74 12.35
C ALA A 268 -57.60 -16.26 12.61
N LYS A 269 -56.86 -16.67 13.64
CA LYS A 269 -56.64 -18.07 14.01
C LYS A 269 -57.03 -18.28 15.47
N ASP A 270 -57.75 -19.37 15.72
CA ASP A 270 -58.09 -19.76 17.09
C ASP A 270 -56.86 -20.31 17.83
N GLY A 271 -56.73 -19.96 19.12
CA GLY A 271 -55.72 -20.56 19.99
C GLY A 271 -54.26 -20.11 19.75
N VAL A 272 -54.01 -18.95 19.13
CA VAL A 272 -52.65 -18.44 18.95
C VAL A 272 -52.00 -18.11 20.30
N GLU A 273 -51.12 -18.99 20.77
CA GLU A 273 -50.34 -18.84 21.99
C GLU A 273 -49.00 -18.14 21.70
N LEU A 274 -48.77 -17.01 22.35
CA LEU A 274 -47.43 -16.41 22.42
C LEU A 274 -46.72 -16.96 23.65
N VAL A 275 -45.45 -17.33 23.48
CA VAL A 275 -44.65 -17.98 24.52
C VAL A 275 -43.43 -17.13 24.85
N SER A 276 -43.18 -16.91 26.15
CA SER A 276 -42.03 -16.14 26.62
C SER A 276 -40.73 -16.95 26.57
N PRO A 277 -39.56 -16.27 26.61
CA PRO A 277 -38.32 -16.93 27.03
C PRO A 277 -38.50 -17.61 28.39
N THR A 278 -37.79 -18.71 28.61
CA THR A 278 -37.79 -19.40 29.91
C THR A 278 -36.97 -18.62 30.93
N PHE A 279 -37.41 -18.63 32.18
CA PHE A 279 -36.71 -18.00 33.29
C PHE A 279 -36.78 -18.87 34.54
N TYR A 280 -35.94 -18.59 35.52
CA TYR A 280 -35.88 -19.34 36.78
C TYR A 280 -36.30 -18.48 37.96
N THR A 281 -36.91 -19.11 38.97
CA THR A 281 -37.27 -18.45 40.23
C THR A 281 -36.05 -17.99 41.03
N SER A 282 -34.92 -18.70 40.88
CA SER A 282 -33.61 -18.39 41.47
C SER A 282 -32.52 -19.09 40.64
N GLN A 283 -31.23 -18.89 40.93
CA GLN A 283 -30.12 -19.52 40.17
C GLN A 283 -30.23 -21.05 40.04
N TYR A 284 -30.85 -21.70 41.03
CA TYR A 284 -31.07 -23.15 41.08
C TYR A 284 -32.55 -23.49 41.33
N GLY A 285 -33.46 -22.59 40.90
CA GLY A 285 -34.88 -22.64 41.21
C GLY A 285 -35.73 -23.38 40.17
N TYR A 286 -37.05 -23.18 40.25
CA TYR A 286 -38.01 -23.74 39.29
C TYR A 286 -37.86 -23.06 37.93
N LYS A 287 -37.94 -23.84 36.85
CA LYS A 287 -37.95 -23.32 35.49
C LYS A 287 -39.39 -22.98 35.07
N LEU A 288 -39.59 -21.77 34.59
CA LEU A 288 -40.90 -21.21 34.28
C LEU A 288 -40.96 -20.64 32.87
N GLN A 289 -42.15 -20.62 32.30
CA GLN A 289 -42.44 -19.99 31.02
C GLN A 289 -43.84 -19.38 31.03
N ALA A 290 -43.96 -18.14 30.58
CA ALA A 290 -45.24 -17.45 30.48
C ALA A 290 -45.86 -17.65 29.10
N SER A 291 -47.18 -17.69 29.07
CA SER A 291 -47.99 -17.79 27.86
C SER A 291 -49.00 -16.65 27.81
N LEU A 292 -49.22 -16.11 26.62
CA LEU A 292 -50.11 -14.98 26.38
C LEU A 292 -50.99 -15.26 25.17
N PHE A 293 -52.30 -15.10 25.34
CA PHE A 293 -53.28 -15.14 24.26
C PHE A 293 -53.84 -13.74 24.09
N LEU A 294 -53.42 -13.03 23.04
CA LEU A 294 -53.81 -11.64 22.81
C LEU A 294 -55.32 -11.48 22.59
N ASN A 295 -55.91 -12.39 21.82
CA ASN A 295 -57.35 -12.45 21.59
C ASN A 295 -58.09 -13.34 22.61
N GLY A 296 -57.43 -13.70 23.71
CA GLY A 296 -58.01 -14.49 24.79
C GLY A 296 -58.09 -15.99 24.50
N ASN A 297 -58.38 -16.76 25.55
CA ASN A 297 -58.62 -18.19 25.52
C ASN A 297 -59.67 -18.56 26.58
N GLY A 298 -60.42 -19.65 26.33
CA GLY A 298 -61.46 -20.16 27.23
C GLY A 298 -62.49 -19.10 27.59
N ALA A 299 -62.73 -18.89 28.89
CA ALA A 299 -63.77 -17.96 29.35
C ALA A 299 -63.56 -16.48 28.94
N GLY A 300 -62.36 -16.08 28.49
CA GLY A 300 -62.04 -14.72 28.05
C GLY A 300 -61.81 -14.58 26.54
N GLU A 301 -62.07 -15.63 25.77
CA GLU A 301 -61.93 -15.62 24.31
C GLU A 301 -62.66 -14.44 23.66
N SER A 302 -62.01 -13.82 22.69
CA SER A 302 -62.46 -12.66 21.90
C SER A 302 -62.80 -11.38 22.68
N THR A 303 -62.68 -11.38 24.01
CA THR A 303 -63.11 -10.25 24.86
C THR A 303 -61.99 -9.73 25.76
N HIS A 304 -61.09 -10.62 26.18
CA HIS A 304 -59.98 -10.32 27.08
C HIS A 304 -58.67 -10.83 26.49
N MET A 305 -57.57 -10.29 26.98
CA MET A 305 -56.26 -10.92 26.89
C MET A 305 -56.15 -11.93 28.03
N SER A 306 -55.60 -13.12 27.76
CA SER A 306 -55.40 -14.17 28.76
C SER A 306 -53.92 -14.42 28.99
N VAL A 307 -53.53 -14.65 30.24
CA VAL A 307 -52.13 -14.88 30.63
C VAL A 307 -52.02 -16.12 31.50
N TYR A 308 -50.98 -16.92 31.26
CA TYR A 308 -50.72 -18.16 32.00
C TYR A 308 -49.22 -18.31 32.32
N ILE A 309 -48.92 -19.16 33.29
CA ILE A 309 -47.57 -19.62 33.62
C ILE A 309 -47.52 -21.14 33.60
N LYS A 310 -46.47 -21.68 33.00
CA LYS A 310 -46.15 -23.12 32.95
C LYS A 310 -44.88 -23.37 33.76
N ILE A 311 -44.88 -24.46 34.52
CA ILE A 311 -43.67 -25.00 35.14
C ILE A 311 -43.08 -26.04 34.18
N LEU A 312 -41.85 -25.81 33.76
CA LEU A 312 -41.15 -26.68 32.82
C LEU A 312 -40.18 -27.59 33.57
N PRO A 313 -39.85 -28.77 33.01
CA PRO A 313 -38.76 -29.60 33.54
C PRO A 313 -37.46 -28.80 33.68
N GLY A 314 -36.98 -28.69 34.91
CA GLY A 314 -35.77 -27.97 35.30
C GLY A 314 -34.61 -28.90 35.63
N GLU A 315 -33.39 -28.40 35.49
CA GLU A 315 -32.16 -29.14 35.83
C GLU A 315 -32.08 -29.46 37.34
N TYR A 316 -32.76 -28.67 38.18
CA TYR A 316 -32.68 -28.73 39.63
C TYR A 316 -33.93 -29.35 40.29
N ASP A 317 -34.89 -29.86 39.51
CA ASP A 317 -36.20 -30.31 40.02
C ASP A 317 -36.10 -31.37 41.12
N ALA A 318 -35.03 -32.17 41.14
CA ALA A 318 -34.76 -33.17 42.16
C ALA A 318 -34.41 -32.58 43.55
N LEU A 319 -33.96 -31.32 43.59
CA LEU A 319 -33.58 -30.60 44.82
C LEU A 319 -34.71 -29.69 45.33
N LEU A 320 -35.71 -29.43 44.50
CA LEU A 320 -36.79 -28.49 44.80
C LEU A 320 -37.93 -29.16 45.56
N ARG A 321 -38.66 -28.35 46.35
CA ARG A 321 -39.86 -28.82 47.06
C ARG A 321 -41.04 -28.89 46.12
N TRP A 322 -41.89 -29.91 46.28
CA TRP A 322 -43.10 -30.07 45.48
C TRP A 322 -44.30 -30.35 46.39
N PRO A 323 -45.51 -29.87 46.03
CA PRO A 323 -45.85 -29.07 44.84
C PRO A 323 -45.32 -27.63 44.91
N PHE A 324 -45.27 -26.95 43.77
CA PHE A 324 -44.87 -25.54 43.68
C PHE A 324 -45.86 -24.66 44.45
N ALA A 325 -45.35 -23.80 45.34
CA ALA A 325 -46.16 -23.02 46.28
C ALA A 325 -45.76 -21.53 46.35
N HIS A 326 -44.97 -21.03 45.40
CA HIS A 326 -44.55 -19.63 45.38
C HIS A 326 -45.62 -18.74 44.77
N THR A 327 -45.80 -17.54 45.32
CA THR A 327 -46.79 -16.59 44.82
C THR A 327 -46.35 -16.05 43.47
N VAL A 328 -47.26 -16.10 42.48
CA VAL A 328 -47.00 -15.59 41.13
C VAL A 328 -47.82 -14.34 40.91
N SER A 329 -47.18 -13.30 40.37
CA SER A 329 -47.83 -12.06 39.97
C SER A 329 -47.55 -11.74 38.51
N PHE A 330 -48.60 -11.36 37.78
CA PHE A 330 -48.52 -10.78 36.45
C PHE A 330 -48.74 -9.27 36.55
N THR A 331 -47.92 -8.50 35.86
CA THR A 331 -48.04 -7.05 35.79
C THR A 331 -48.01 -6.61 34.34
N LEU A 332 -49.11 -6.04 33.85
CA LEU A 332 -49.14 -5.34 32.56
C LEU A 332 -48.78 -3.87 32.79
N PHE A 333 -47.72 -3.40 32.13
CA PHE A 333 -47.23 -2.05 32.33
C PHE A 333 -48.00 -1.00 31.54
N ASP A 334 -48.37 0.09 32.21
CA ASP A 334 -48.81 1.34 31.58
C ASP A 334 -47.56 2.17 31.22
N GLN A 335 -47.30 2.35 29.92
CA GLN A 335 -46.09 2.98 29.37
C GLN A 335 -46.21 4.51 29.31
N SER A 336 -46.91 5.10 30.28
CA SER A 336 -47.04 6.54 30.44
C SER A 336 -45.69 7.20 30.68
N SER A 337 -45.42 8.34 30.04
CA SER A 337 -44.12 9.03 30.09
C SER A 337 -43.67 9.50 31.48
N SER A 338 -44.59 9.49 32.46
CA SER A 338 -44.31 9.79 33.87
C SER A 338 -44.64 8.54 34.71
N PRO A 339 -43.63 7.90 35.35
CA PRO A 339 -43.84 6.67 36.12
C PRO A 339 -44.89 6.81 37.23
N ASP A 340 -44.98 7.97 37.87
CA ASP A 340 -45.95 8.22 38.96
C ASP A 340 -47.42 8.26 38.49
N ARG A 341 -47.65 8.39 37.18
CA ARG A 341 -49.00 8.37 36.58
C ARG A 341 -49.35 7.03 35.95
N ALA A 342 -48.38 6.11 35.83
CA ALA A 342 -48.60 4.80 35.26
C ALA A 342 -49.51 3.97 36.18
N CYS A 343 -50.64 3.49 35.67
CA CYS A 343 -51.49 2.55 36.40
C CYS A 343 -51.37 1.16 35.79
N ASN A 344 -50.37 0.41 36.27
CA ASN A 344 -50.17 -0.97 35.89
C ASN A 344 -51.34 -1.84 36.34
N ILE A 345 -51.69 -2.86 35.55
CA ILE A 345 -52.66 -3.88 35.96
C ILE A 345 -51.87 -5.04 36.57
N VAL A 346 -52.22 -5.41 37.81
CA VAL A 346 -51.54 -6.48 38.54
C VAL A 346 -52.57 -7.51 38.97
N GLU A 347 -52.34 -8.76 38.59
CA GLU A 347 -53.08 -9.92 39.11
C GLU A 347 -52.09 -10.91 39.71
N SER A 348 -52.46 -11.51 40.85
CA SER A 348 -51.60 -12.46 41.55
C SER A 348 -52.39 -13.59 42.14
N PHE A 349 -51.76 -14.75 42.25
CA PHE A 349 -52.36 -15.92 42.90
C PHE A 349 -51.32 -16.68 43.72
N VAL A 350 -51.81 -17.41 44.71
CA VAL A 350 -51.04 -18.42 45.45
C VAL A 350 -51.42 -19.78 44.88
N PRO A 351 -50.47 -20.58 44.37
CA PRO A 351 -50.76 -21.91 43.85
C PRO A 351 -51.41 -22.80 44.92
N ASP A 352 -52.53 -23.44 44.58
CA ASP A 352 -53.14 -24.46 45.44
C ASP A 352 -52.35 -25.78 45.29
N PRO A 353 -51.91 -26.41 46.40
CA PRO A 353 -51.17 -27.68 46.38
C PRO A 353 -51.92 -28.84 45.71
N THR A 354 -53.25 -28.79 45.62
CA THR A 354 -54.07 -29.84 45.01
C THR A 354 -54.11 -29.77 43.49
N TRP A 355 -53.66 -28.64 42.90
CA TRP A 355 -53.69 -28.43 41.46
C TRP A 355 -52.60 -29.24 40.75
N LYS A 356 -53.00 -30.00 39.71
CA LYS A 356 -52.10 -30.87 38.93
C LYS A 356 -50.98 -30.11 38.22
N ASN A 357 -51.25 -28.88 37.78
CA ASN A 357 -50.31 -28.04 37.04
C ASN A 357 -49.10 -27.58 37.88
N PHE A 358 -49.16 -27.74 39.21
CA PHE A 358 -48.11 -27.34 40.15
C PHE A 358 -47.39 -28.54 40.78
N GLN A 359 -47.71 -29.76 40.35
CA GLN A 359 -46.94 -30.95 40.69
C GLN A 359 -45.63 -30.96 39.91
N ARG A 360 -44.69 -31.81 40.33
CA ARG A 360 -43.41 -31.99 39.64
C ARG A 360 -43.66 -32.36 38.17
N PRO A 361 -43.15 -31.57 37.19
CA PRO A 361 -43.34 -31.86 35.78
C PRO A 361 -42.81 -33.25 35.41
N SER A 362 -43.61 -34.01 34.66
CA SER A 362 -43.13 -35.18 33.92
C SER A 362 -42.54 -34.72 32.56
N LYS A 363 -42.02 -35.66 31.76
CA LYS A 363 -41.39 -35.34 30.46
C LYS A 363 -42.37 -34.78 29.41
N GLU A 364 -43.66 -34.66 29.70
CA GLU A 364 -44.68 -34.19 28.75
C GLU A 364 -45.17 -32.77 29.08
N PRO A 365 -45.02 -31.80 28.16
CA PRO A 365 -45.32 -30.39 28.40
C PRO A 365 -46.76 -29.95 28.04
N ASP A 366 -47.66 -30.89 27.70
CA ASP A 366 -48.93 -30.56 27.00
C ASP A 366 -50.08 -30.07 27.90
N ALA A 367 -49.84 -29.83 29.18
CA ALA A 367 -50.84 -29.17 30.03
C ALA A 367 -50.82 -27.65 29.82
N LEU A 368 -51.98 -27.06 29.53
CA LEU A 368 -52.19 -25.62 29.64
C LEU A 368 -51.78 -25.16 31.05
N GLY A 369 -50.94 -24.12 31.11
CA GLY A 369 -50.47 -23.53 32.36
C GLY A 369 -51.61 -22.96 33.20
N PHE A 370 -51.30 -22.50 34.40
CA PHE A 370 -52.29 -21.82 35.24
C PHE A 370 -52.23 -20.31 35.06
N GLY A 371 -53.38 -19.64 35.09
CA GLY A 371 -53.43 -18.19 35.02
C GLY A 371 -54.84 -17.66 34.84
N PHE A 372 -54.95 -16.51 34.21
CA PHE A 372 -56.16 -15.71 34.16
C PHE A 372 -56.70 -15.68 32.73
N PRO A 373 -57.79 -16.43 32.41
CA PRO A 373 -58.44 -16.35 31.11
C PRO A 373 -59.02 -14.95 30.84
N ARG A 374 -59.43 -14.22 31.88
CA ARG A 374 -59.91 -12.83 31.79
C ARG A 374 -58.96 -11.87 32.51
N PHE A 375 -57.71 -11.77 32.04
CA PHE A 375 -56.70 -10.93 32.70
C PHE A 375 -56.97 -9.43 32.50
N VAL A 376 -57.19 -8.99 31.25
CA VAL A 376 -57.56 -7.60 30.94
C VAL A 376 -58.47 -7.55 29.74
N SER A 377 -59.54 -6.76 29.79
CA SER A 377 -60.47 -6.63 28.66
C SER A 377 -59.85 -5.85 27.51
N HIS A 378 -60.24 -6.15 26.27
CA HIS A 378 -59.77 -5.39 25.11
C HIS A 378 -60.20 -3.92 25.15
N GLU A 379 -61.31 -3.61 25.82
CA GLU A 379 -61.72 -2.23 26.07
C GLU A 379 -60.76 -1.52 27.02
N MET A 380 -60.34 -2.18 28.11
CA MET A 380 -59.39 -1.60 29.06
C MET A 380 -58.01 -1.39 28.44
N LEU A 381 -57.56 -2.32 27.58
CA LEU A 381 -56.31 -2.19 26.84
C LEU A 381 -56.23 -0.90 26.01
N LYS A 382 -57.38 -0.39 25.51
CA LYS A 382 -57.48 0.85 24.73
C LYS A 382 -57.56 2.12 25.57
N LYS A 383 -57.84 2.02 26.87
CA LYS A 383 -58.08 3.19 27.75
C LYS A 383 -56.80 3.88 28.22
N ARG A 384 -55.64 3.21 28.16
CA ARG A 384 -54.34 3.69 28.67
C ARG A 384 -53.20 3.24 27.76
N ASN A 385 -51.97 3.66 28.09
CA ASN A 385 -50.76 3.40 27.30
C ASN A 385 -50.17 1.99 27.54
N PHE A 386 -51.02 0.95 27.59
CA PHE A 386 -50.55 -0.43 27.76
C PHE A 386 -49.80 -0.94 26.52
N VAL A 387 -50.21 -0.48 25.34
CA VAL A 387 -49.52 -0.68 24.07
C VAL A 387 -49.07 0.68 23.56
N LYS A 388 -47.77 0.84 23.32
CA LYS A 388 -47.16 2.08 22.83
C LYS A 388 -46.06 1.72 21.84
N ASP A 389 -45.97 2.45 20.73
CA ASP A 389 -44.98 2.21 19.67
C ASP A 389 -44.97 0.74 19.18
N ASP A 390 -46.18 0.16 19.05
CA ASP A 390 -46.44 -1.23 18.67
C ASP A 390 -45.81 -2.30 19.60
N VAL A 391 -45.58 -1.93 20.87
CA VAL A 391 -44.96 -2.78 21.90
C VAL A 391 -45.79 -2.79 23.17
N MET A 392 -45.86 -3.96 23.80
CA MET A 392 -46.43 -4.19 25.14
C MET A 392 -45.38 -4.79 26.07
N PHE A 393 -45.43 -4.48 27.36
CA PHE A 393 -44.58 -5.10 28.38
C PHE A 393 -45.41 -5.82 29.44
N LEU A 394 -45.13 -7.10 29.61
CA LEU A 394 -45.71 -7.94 30.65
C LEU A 394 -44.60 -8.42 31.59
N ARG A 395 -44.74 -8.19 32.89
CA ARG A 395 -43.85 -8.78 33.90
C ARG A 395 -44.51 -9.97 34.56
N VAL A 396 -43.75 -11.04 34.73
CA VAL A 396 -44.07 -12.16 35.62
C VAL A 396 -43.07 -12.15 36.75
N LYS A 397 -43.55 -12.10 37.99
CA LYS A 397 -42.69 -12.13 39.18
C LYS A 397 -43.17 -13.23 40.12
N VAL A 398 -42.22 -14.04 40.55
CA VAL A 398 -42.43 -15.13 41.51
C VAL A 398 -41.75 -14.76 42.82
N ASP A 399 -42.55 -14.58 43.86
CA ASP A 399 -42.06 -14.30 45.19
C ASP A 399 -42.00 -15.61 46.00
N PRO A 400 -40.84 -15.98 46.56
CA PRO A 400 -40.74 -17.14 47.42
C PRO A 400 -41.74 -17.00 48.58
N SER A 401 -42.55 -18.03 48.78
CA SER A 401 -43.42 -18.11 49.95
C SER A 401 -42.56 -17.92 51.20
N LYS A 402 -42.92 -16.97 52.08
CA LYS A 402 -42.26 -16.82 53.38
C LYS A 402 -42.31 -18.17 54.06
N ILE A 403 -41.17 -18.86 54.11
CA ILE A 403 -41.01 -19.99 55.00
C ILE A 403 -41.14 -19.37 56.39
N VAL A 404 -42.25 -19.63 57.07
CA VAL A 404 -42.29 -19.46 58.52
C VAL A 404 -41.20 -20.40 59.02
N ALA A 405 -40.07 -19.83 59.39
CA ALA A 405 -39.03 -20.55 60.10
C ALA A 405 -39.69 -21.13 61.35
N VAL A 406 -39.77 -22.44 61.43
CA VAL A 406 -40.03 -23.17 62.67
C VAL A 406 -38.70 -23.41 63.34
#